data_AF-A0A1I5EE39-F1
#
_entry.id   AF-A0A1I5EE39-F1
#
_cell.length_a   1.000
_cell.length_b   1.000
_cell.length_c   1.000
_cell.angle_alpha   90.00
_cell.angle_beta   90.00
_cell.angle_gamma   90.00
#
_symmetry.space_group_name_H-M   'P 1'
#
loop_
_entity.id
_entity.type
_entity.pdbx_description
1 polymer ?
#
loop_
_entity_poly.entity_id
_entity_poly.type
_entity_poly.pdbx_seq_one_letter_code
_entity_poly.pdbx_strand_id
1 'polypeptide(L)'
;MAKAVEGKAVEITAGNVDNNHIPVSPIRDLFPADSFGGGNKSEAGKPITVELHTVGSFETDIATGKWILRIRAKDAIGTFYKNINAKDGTRLFFEKIGPRDFRVSVIA
;
A
#
# COMPACT_ATOMS: atom_id res chain seq x y z
N MET A 1 -12.07 25.39 -3.26
CA MET A 1 -12.63 24.25 -4.01
C MET A 1 -11.78 23.04 -3.67
N ALA A 2 -12.25 22.08 -2.87
CA ALA A 2 -11.51 20.85 -2.63
C ALA A 2 -11.50 20.04 -3.93
N LYS A 3 -10.32 19.73 -4.46
CA LYS A 3 -10.19 18.89 -5.66
C LYS A 3 -10.67 17.49 -5.30
N ALA A 4 -11.51 16.88 -6.14
CA ALA A 4 -11.85 15.47 -5.97
C ALA A 4 -10.56 14.64 -6.02
N VAL A 5 -10.34 13.85 -4.98
CA VAL A 5 -9.16 13.00 -4.86
C VAL A 5 -9.51 11.63 -5.41
N GLU A 6 -8.77 11.16 -6.42
CA GLU A 6 -8.91 9.78 -6.92
C GLU A 6 -8.24 8.85 -5.93
N GLY A 7 -8.98 7.91 -5.35
CA GLY A 7 -8.42 6.99 -4.38
C GLY A 7 -9.42 5.98 -3.85
N LYS A 8 -8.93 5.01 -3.08
CA LYS A 8 -9.74 3.96 -2.47
C LYS A 8 -9.28 3.66 -1.05
N ALA A 9 -10.22 3.25 -0.20
CA ALA A 9 -9.92 2.82 1.16
C ALA A 9 -9.82 1.30 1.26
N VAL A 10 -8.94 0.82 2.13
CA VAL A 10 -8.84 -0.58 2.52
C VAL A 10 -8.80 -0.67 4.04
N GLU A 11 -9.47 -1.67 4.59
CA GLU A 11 -9.39 -2.00 6.01
C GLU A 11 -8.29 -3.03 6.25
N ILE A 12 -7.46 -2.81 7.27
CA ILE A 12 -6.41 -3.76 7.66
C ILE A 12 -6.87 -4.61 8.83
N THR A 13 -6.50 -5.88 8.79
CA THR A 13 -6.80 -6.86 9.85
C THR A 13 -5.67 -6.95 10.87
N ALA A 14 -5.92 -7.57 12.02
CA ALA A 14 -4.86 -7.93 12.98
C ALA A 14 -3.69 -8.67 12.31
N GLY A 15 -3.98 -9.65 11.44
CA GLY A 15 -2.95 -10.39 10.70
C GLY A 15 -2.16 -9.52 9.72
N ASN A 16 -2.72 -8.43 9.21
CA ASN A 16 -1.99 -7.45 8.43
C ASN A 16 -1.00 -6.66 9.31
N VAL A 17 -1.43 -6.24 10.50
CA VAL A 17 -0.60 -5.51 11.46
C VAL A 17 0.56 -6.39 11.94
N ASP A 18 0.27 -7.60 12.40
CA ASP A 18 1.27 -8.52 12.96
C ASP A 18 2.36 -8.90 11.96
N ASN A 19 2.01 -8.99 10.67
CA ASN A 19 2.93 -9.36 9.60
C ASN A 19 3.50 -8.15 8.82
N ASN A 20 3.19 -6.91 9.23
CA ASN A 20 3.56 -5.69 8.51
C ASN A 20 3.19 -5.74 7.01
N HIS A 21 1.97 -6.18 6.72
CA HIS A 21 1.44 -6.30 5.37
C HIS A 21 0.37 -5.24 5.11
N ILE A 22 0.46 -4.52 3.99
CA ILE A 22 -0.63 -3.66 3.52
C ILE A 22 -1.42 -4.41 2.44
N PRO A 23 -2.69 -4.77 2.66
CA PRO A 23 -3.51 -5.47 1.68
C PRO A 23 -3.92 -4.52 0.55
N VAL A 24 -3.94 -5.04 -0.68
CA VAL A 24 -4.37 -4.29 -1.87
C VAL A 24 -5.48 -4.97 -2.66
N SER A 25 -5.88 -6.20 -2.30
CA SER A 25 -6.94 -6.94 -3.01
C SER A 25 -8.23 -6.12 -3.19
N PRO A 26 -8.76 -5.43 -2.16
CA PRO A 26 -10.01 -4.67 -2.29
C PRO A 26 -9.90 -3.43 -3.18
N ILE A 27 -8.68 -2.98 -3.46
CA ILE A 27 -8.37 -1.75 -4.19
C ILE A 27 -7.52 -2.01 -5.43
N ARG A 28 -7.47 -3.26 -5.91
CA ARG A 28 -6.58 -3.69 -7.00
C ARG A 28 -6.75 -2.90 -8.29
N ASP A 29 -7.96 -2.45 -8.59
CA ASP A 29 -8.29 -1.68 -9.79
C ASP A 29 -7.84 -0.22 -9.72
N LEU A 30 -7.32 0.24 -8.57
CA LEU A 30 -6.64 1.52 -8.44
C LEU A 30 -5.25 1.50 -9.10
N PHE A 31 -4.61 0.33 -9.17
CA PHE A 31 -3.24 0.17 -9.62
C PHE A 31 -3.14 -0.21 -11.10
N PRO A 32 -2.06 0.18 -11.80
CA PRO A 32 -1.78 -0.32 -13.15
C PRO A 32 -1.71 -1.85 -13.15
N ALA A 33 -2.36 -2.50 -14.12
CA ALA A 33 -2.38 -3.96 -14.22
C ALA A 33 -0.98 -4.59 -14.32
N ASP A 34 0.00 -3.86 -14.85
CA ASP A 34 1.39 -4.32 -14.98
C ASP A 34 2.22 -4.20 -13.70
N SER A 35 1.67 -3.62 -12.63
CA SER A 35 2.32 -3.53 -11.31
C SER A 35 2.17 -4.79 -10.45
N PHE A 36 1.32 -5.73 -10.91
CA PHE A 36 1.05 -7.00 -10.27
C PHE A 36 2.08 -8.05 -10.72
N GLY A 37 3.01 -8.39 -9.83
CA GLY A 37 4.04 -9.40 -10.03
C GLY A 37 3.67 -10.79 -9.51
N GLY A 38 4.49 -11.79 -9.87
CA GLY A 38 4.43 -13.18 -9.42
C GLY A 38 4.94 -13.39 -7.99
N GLY A 39 5.31 -14.62 -7.63
CA GLY A 39 5.59 -14.99 -6.25
C GLY A 39 6.96 -14.55 -5.70
N ASN A 40 7.91 -14.24 -6.60
CA ASN A 40 9.30 -13.95 -6.27
C ASN A 40 9.83 -12.67 -6.92
N LYS A 41 11.11 -12.34 -6.69
CA LYS A 41 11.77 -11.12 -7.21
C LYS A 41 11.92 -11.12 -8.73
N SER A 42 12.17 -12.28 -9.32
CA SER A 42 12.38 -12.39 -10.77
C SER A 42 11.10 -12.19 -11.56
N GLU A 43 9.95 -12.34 -10.90
CA GLU A 43 8.61 -12.10 -11.45
C GLU A 43 8.01 -10.78 -10.93
N ALA A 44 8.83 -9.80 -10.53
CA ALA A 44 8.32 -8.53 -10.03
C ALA A 44 7.47 -7.81 -11.09
N GLY A 45 6.38 -7.19 -10.64
CA GLY A 45 5.60 -6.28 -11.48
C GLY A 45 6.40 -5.02 -11.79
N LYS A 46 5.93 -4.23 -12.76
CA LYS A 46 6.53 -2.93 -13.03
C LYS A 46 6.33 -2.00 -11.82
N PRO A 47 7.37 -1.25 -11.44
CA PRO A 47 7.36 -0.50 -10.19
C PRO A 47 6.25 0.55 -10.15
N ILE A 48 5.75 0.78 -8.94
CA ILE A 48 4.93 1.93 -8.54
C ILE A 48 5.63 2.61 -7.36
N THR A 49 5.36 3.89 -7.18
CA THR A 49 5.84 4.68 -6.05
C THR A 49 4.73 4.74 -5.00
N VAL A 50 5.04 4.38 -3.76
CA VAL A 50 4.12 4.48 -2.63
C VAL A 50 4.73 5.35 -1.53
N GLU A 51 4.10 6.49 -1.27
CA GLU A 51 4.38 7.36 -0.14
C GLU A 51 3.61 6.88 1.08
N LEU A 52 4.31 6.31 2.07
CA LEU A 52 3.75 6.03 3.38
C LEU A 52 3.87 7.30 4.23
N HIS A 53 2.73 7.93 4.56
CA HIS A 53 2.70 9.16 5.33
C HIS A 53 3.52 9.02 6.63
N THR A 54 4.38 10.00 6.94
CA THR A 54 5.34 10.02 8.07
C THR A 54 6.53 9.05 8.01
N VAL A 55 6.68 8.24 6.95
CA VAL A 55 7.81 7.30 6.82
C VAL A 55 8.67 7.61 5.60
N GLY A 56 8.07 7.80 4.42
CA GLY A 56 8.81 8.09 3.21
C GLY A 56 8.17 7.51 1.95
N SER A 57 8.88 7.63 0.84
CA SER A 57 8.46 7.13 -0.47
C SER A 57 9.26 5.90 -0.88
N PHE A 58 8.57 4.88 -1.38
CA PHE A 58 9.15 3.57 -1.70
C PHE A 58 8.75 3.13 -3.11
N GLU A 59 9.74 2.70 -3.89
CA GLU A 59 9.51 2.00 -5.13
C GLU A 59 9.20 0.52 -4.83
N THR A 60 8.08 0.02 -5.35
CA THR A 60 7.59 -1.33 -5.03
C THR A 60 6.72 -1.91 -6.14
N ASP A 61 6.41 -3.20 -6.03
CA ASP A 61 5.43 -3.93 -6.84
C ASP A 61 4.36 -4.56 -5.95
N ILE A 62 3.33 -5.13 -6.56
CA ILE A 62 2.26 -5.84 -5.86
C ILE A 62 2.46 -7.35 -6.02
N ALA A 63 2.54 -8.08 -4.90
CA ALA A 63 2.64 -9.53 -4.92
C ALA A 63 1.26 -10.18 -5.10
N THR A 64 0.96 -10.75 -6.27
CA THR A 64 -0.37 -11.35 -6.55
C THR A 64 -0.71 -12.57 -5.70
N GLY A 65 0.27 -13.35 -5.25
CA GLY A 65 0.02 -14.50 -4.38
C GLY A 65 -0.52 -14.15 -3.00
N LYS A 66 -0.20 -12.96 -2.49
CA LYS A 66 -0.64 -12.47 -1.15
C LYS A 66 -1.52 -11.22 -1.23
N TRP A 67 -1.61 -10.59 -2.40
CA TRP A 67 -2.25 -9.31 -2.63
C TRP A 67 -1.80 -8.21 -1.68
N ILE A 68 -0.48 -8.01 -1.58
CA ILE A 68 0.15 -7.00 -0.72
C ILE A 68 1.14 -6.12 -1.47
N LEU A 69 1.38 -4.90 -0.96
CA LEU A 69 2.54 -4.11 -1.35
C LEU A 69 3.83 -4.81 -0.93
N ARG A 70 4.77 -5.00 -1.86
CA ARG A 70 6.05 -5.65 -1.59
C ARG A 70 7.14 -4.63 -1.29
N ILE A 71 6.91 -3.78 -0.30
CA ILE A 71 7.91 -2.80 0.14
C ILE A 71 9.05 -3.58 0.82
N ARG A 72 10.25 -3.52 0.23
CA ARG A 72 11.43 -4.27 0.70
C ARG A 72 12.27 -3.52 1.72
N ALA A 73 12.01 -2.24 1.92
CA ALA A 73 12.67 -1.45 2.93
C ALA A 73 12.37 -2.04 4.32
N LYS A 74 13.42 -2.40 5.05
CA LYS A 74 13.31 -3.03 6.36
C LYS A 74 12.46 -2.16 7.28
N ASP A 75 11.47 -2.77 7.93
CA ASP A 75 10.59 -2.16 8.92
C ASP A 75 9.79 -0.93 8.48
N ALA A 76 9.71 -0.62 7.17
CA ALA A 76 8.99 0.56 6.68
C ALA A 76 7.49 0.50 7.01
N ILE A 77 6.82 -0.62 6.70
CA ILE A 77 5.39 -0.80 7.00
C ILE A 77 5.15 -0.86 8.51
N GLY A 78 6.02 -1.54 9.26
CA GLY A 78 5.89 -1.61 10.72
C GLY A 78 6.06 -0.25 11.39
N THR A 79 6.98 0.59 10.90
CA THR A 79 7.14 1.98 11.36
C THR A 79 5.91 2.81 11.01
N PHE A 80 5.39 2.66 9.79
CA PHE A 80 4.16 3.33 9.37
C PHE A 80 2.98 2.97 10.30
N TYR A 81 2.77 1.69 10.56
CA TYR A 81 1.73 1.18 11.45
C TYR A 81 1.88 1.69 12.88
N LYS A 82 3.10 1.77 13.42
CA LYS A 82 3.35 2.37 14.73
C LYS A 82 2.99 3.86 14.75
N ASN A 83 3.40 4.61 13.73
CA ASN A 83 3.16 6.06 13.67
C ASN A 83 1.66 6.40 13.60
N ILE A 84 0.85 5.57 12.94
CA ILE A 84 -0.60 5.77 12.83
C ILE A 84 -1.41 5.04 13.91
N ASN A 85 -0.74 4.37 14.87
CA ASN A 85 -1.36 3.51 15.88
C ASN A 85 -2.34 2.48 15.27
N ALA A 86 -1.87 1.82 14.20
CA ALA A 86 -2.64 0.84 13.45
C ALA A 86 -3.05 -0.35 14.32
N LYS A 87 -4.32 -0.72 14.21
CA LYS A 87 -4.96 -1.88 14.85
C LYS A 87 -5.95 -2.55 13.88
N ASP A 88 -6.48 -3.70 14.28
CA ASP A 88 -7.57 -4.34 13.57
C ASP A 88 -8.73 -3.36 13.30
N GLY A 89 -9.23 -3.34 12.06
CA GLY A 89 -10.25 -2.41 11.60
C GLY A 89 -9.74 -1.02 11.22
N THR A 90 -8.43 -0.75 11.30
CA THR A 90 -7.88 0.54 10.83
C THR A 90 -8.06 0.68 9.34
N ARG A 91 -8.50 1.85 8.88
CA ARG A 91 -8.73 2.13 7.47
C ARG A 91 -7.60 2.96 6.89
N LEU A 92 -7.02 2.47 5.81
CA LEU A 92 -6.00 3.17 5.04
C LEU A 92 -6.63 3.70 3.75
N PHE A 93 -6.37 4.96 3.43
CA PHE A 93 -6.75 5.57 2.16
C PHE A 93 -5.55 5.63 1.23
N PHE A 94 -5.71 5.05 0.06
CA PHE A 94 -4.78 5.12 -1.05
C PHE A 94 -5.23 6.22 -2.00
N GLU A 95 -4.54 7.34 -1.95
CA GLU A 95 -4.68 8.44 -2.90
C GLU A 95 -3.77 8.19 -4.11
N LYS A 96 -4.31 8.33 -5.32
CA LYS A 96 -3.53 8.32 -6.55
C LYS A 96 -3.12 9.74 -6.90
N ILE A 97 -1.84 10.04 -6.74
CA ILE A 97 -1.25 11.36 -6.97
C ILE A 97 -0.54 11.46 -8.34
N GLY A 98 -0.38 10.32 -9.03
CA GLY A 98 0.17 10.24 -10.38
C GLY A 98 -0.20 8.91 -11.06
N PRO A 99 0.19 8.68 -12.32
CA PRO A 99 -0.14 7.46 -13.05
C PRO A 99 0.36 6.17 -12.36
N ARG A 100 1.47 6.26 -11.62
CA ARG A 100 2.08 5.16 -10.86
C ARG A 100 2.48 5.59 -9.44
N ASP A 101 1.98 6.73 -8.98
CA ASP A 101 2.36 7.35 -7.71
C ASP A 101 1.16 7.39 -6.79
N PHE A 102 1.33 6.85 -5.59
CA PHE A 102 0.27 6.69 -4.59
C PHE A 102 0.73 7.20 -3.24
N ARG A 103 -0.20 7.77 -2.47
CA ARG A 103 0.01 8.14 -1.08
C ARG A 103 -0.93 7.34 -0.18
N VAL A 104 -0.39 6.85 0.92
CA VAL A 104 -1.13 6.08 1.92
C VAL A 104 -1.23 6.91 3.19
N SER A 105 -2.47 7.09 3.66
CA SER A 105 -2.80 7.79 4.90
C SER A 105 -3.81 7.00 5.71
N VAL A 106 -3.86 7.24 7.01
CA VAL A 106 -4.93 6.70 7.87
C VAL A 106 -6.17 7.60 7.75
N ILE A 107 -7.35 7.00 7.73
CA ILE A 107 -8.62 7.71 7.78
C ILE A 107 -9.47 7.19 8.94
N ALA A 108 -10.30 8.07 9.50
CA ALA A 108 -11.22 7.76 10.59
C ALA A 108 -12.44 6.95 10.11
#